data_AF-A0A6P5CUL8-F1
#
_entry.id   AF-A0A6P5CUL8-F1
#
_cell.length_a   1.000
_cell.length_b   1.000
_cell.length_c   1.000
_cell.angle_alpha   90.00
_cell.angle_beta   90.00
_cell.angle_gamma   90.00
#
_symmetry.space_group_name_H-M   'P 1'
#
loop_
_entity.id
_entity.type
_entity.pdbx_description
1 polymer ?
#
loop_
_entity_poly.entity_id
_entity_poly.type
_entity_poly.pdbx_seq_one_letter_code
_entity_poly.pdbx_strand_id
1 'polypeptide(L)'
;IFDSLDLCHTWEALEKCKDTGLTKSIRVSNFNHKQLEKIMNKLGLKYKPVCNQVECHPYLNHSKLLDFCKSHDIVLLAHGVLGSQGVKE
;
A
#
# COMPACT_ATOMS: atom_id res chain seq x y z
N ILE A 1 16.15 -5.08 -11.04
CA ILE A 1 16.07 -6.20 -10.07
C ILE A 1 14.60 -6.55 -9.96
N PHE A 2 14.13 -7.47 -10.81
CA PHE A 2 12.80 -8.06 -10.68
C PHE A 2 12.96 -9.22 -9.72
N ASP A 3 12.80 -8.95 -8.43
CA ASP A 3 12.77 -10.02 -7.45
C ASP A 3 11.55 -10.89 -7.76
N SER A 4 11.78 -12.19 -7.92
CA SER A 4 10.77 -13.18 -8.33
C SER A 4 9.73 -13.48 -7.25
N LEU A 5 9.73 -12.70 -6.16
CA LEU A 5 8.79 -12.84 -5.06
C LEU A 5 7.42 -12.27 -5.43
N ASP A 6 6.43 -13.14 -5.42
CA ASP A 6 5.04 -12.74 -5.60
C ASP A 6 4.56 -11.89 -4.42
N LEU A 7 4.00 -10.71 -4.70
CA LEU A 7 3.43 -9.80 -3.71
C LEU A 7 2.40 -10.50 -2.81
N CYS A 8 1.65 -11.46 -3.36
CA CYS A 8 0.66 -12.24 -2.62
C CYS A 8 1.29 -13.13 -1.55
N HIS A 9 2.48 -13.71 -1.82
CA HIS A 9 3.20 -14.53 -0.85
C HIS A 9 3.70 -13.68 0.32
N THR A 10 4.28 -12.51 0.03
CA THR A 10 4.68 -11.55 1.07
C THR A 10 3.47 -11.08 1.89
N TRP A 11 2.34 -10.82 1.24
CA TRP A 11 1.12 -10.42 1.94
C TRP A 11 0.63 -11.52 2.88
N GLU A 12 0.65 -12.78 2.46
CA GLU A 12 0.28 -13.90 3.33
C GLU A 12 1.17 -14.00 4.58
N ALA A 13 2.48 -13.72 4.44
CA ALA A 13 3.38 -13.66 5.59
C ALA A 13 3.00 -12.51 6.55
N LEU A 14 2.60 -11.34 6.03
CA LEU A 14 2.09 -10.24 6.84
C LEU A 14 0.77 -10.59 7.54
N GLU A 15 -0.13 -11.31 6.88
CA GLU A 15 -1.36 -11.82 7.48
C GLU A 15 -1.05 -12.72 8.69
N LYS A 16 -0.04 -13.59 8.58
CA LYS A 16 0.44 -14.43 9.70
C LYS A 16 1.02 -13.59 10.85
N CYS A 17 1.78 -12.53 10.57
CA CYS A 17 2.28 -11.62 11.59
C CYS A 17 1.14 -10.92 12.37
N LYS A 18 0.03 -10.62 11.71
CA LYS A 18 -1.16 -10.09 12.37
C LYS A 18 -1.86 -11.16 13.22
N ASP A 19 -2.01 -12.37 12.69
CA ASP A 19 -2.62 -13.49 13.41
C ASP A 19 -1.87 -13.87 14.69
N THR A 20 -0.54 -13.83 14.65
CA THR A 20 0.32 -14.11 15.81
C THR A 20 0.42 -12.93 16.79
N GLY A 21 -0.26 -11.82 16.52
CA GLY A 21 -0.28 -10.64 17.39
C GLY A 21 1.00 -9.79 17.35
N LEU A 22 1.93 -10.05 16.44
CA LEU A 22 3.16 -9.25 16.28
C LEU A 22 2.86 -7.84 15.76
N THR A 23 1.73 -7.66 15.07
CA THR A 23 1.24 -6.35 14.64
C THR A 23 -0.28 -6.27 14.76
N LYS A 24 -0.78 -5.06 15.04
CA LYS A 24 -2.23 -4.77 15.07
C LYS A 24 -2.82 -4.63 13.66
N SER A 25 -2.03 -4.10 12.74
CA SER A 25 -2.47 -3.75 11.38
C SER A 25 -1.36 -3.97 10.36
N ILE A 26 -1.76 -4.30 9.12
CA ILE A 26 -0.86 -4.50 7.99
C ILE A 26 -1.25 -3.56 6.84
N ARG A 27 -0.24 -3.01 6.18
CA ARG A 27 -0.36 -1.94 5.19
C ARG A 27 0.65 -2.12 4.05
N VAL A 28 0.46 -1.37 2.97
CA VAL A 28 1.42 -1.25 1.87
C VAL A 28 1.91 0.19 1.73
N SER A 29 3.00 0.36 0.98
CA SER A 29 3.58 1.67 0.65
C SER A 29 4.09 1.64 -0.79
N ASN A 30 3.86 2.71 -1.54
CA ASN A 30 4.28 2.86 -2.95
C ASN A 30 3.65 1.84 -3.90
N PHE A 31 2.44 1.37 -3.59
CA PHE A 31 1.71 0.46 -4.47
C PHE A 31 0.87 1.27 -5.47
N ASN A 32 0.94 0.88 -6.74
CA ASN A 32 0.00 1.36 -7.75
C ASN A 32 -1.30 0.54 -7.74
N HIS A 33 -2.29 0.99 -8.51
CA HIS A 33 -3.60 0.35 -8.65
C HIS A 33 -3.50 -1.14 -8.98
N LYS A 34 -2.68 -1.54 -9.96
CA LYS A 34 -2.56 -2.95 -10.39
C LYS A 34 -2.00 -3.84 -9.29
N GLN A 35 -1.05 -3.33 -8.51
CA GLN A 35 -0.47 -4.07 -7.39
C GLN A 35 -1.46 -4.21 -6.23
N LEU A 36 -2.26 -3.17 -5.96
CA LEU A 36 -3.36 -3.26 -5.00
C LEU A 36 -4.41 -4.26 -5.45
N GLU A 37 -4.89 -4.19 -6.70
CA GLU A 37 -5.82 -5.18 -7.25
C GLU A 37 -5.29 -6.61 -7.13
N LYS A 38 -3.99 -6.81 -7.38
CA LYS A 38 -3.37 -8.12 -7.24
C LYS A 38 -3.50 -8.68 -5.81
N ILE A 39 -3.26 -7.86 -4.78
CA ILE A 39 -3.47 -8.26 -3.38
C ILE A 39 -4.96 -8.47 -3.10
N MET A 40 -5.81 -7.55 -3.53
CA MET A 40 -7.25 -7.58 -3.27
C MET A 40 -7.95 -8.78 -3.91
N ASN A 41 -7.43 -9.28 -5.03
CA ASN A 41 -7.93 -10.45 -5.75
C ASN A 41 -7.19 -11.76 -5.38
N LYS A 42 -6.27 -11.73 -4.39
CA LYS A 42 -5.59 -12.94 -3.90
C LYS A 42 -6.62 -13.94 -3.38
N LEU A 43 -6.52 -15.20 -3.84
CA LEU A 43 -7.35 -16.28 -3.32
C LEU A 43 -7.05 -16.50 -1.83
N GLY A 44 -8.10 -16.53 -1.00
CA GLY A 44 -7.94 -16.69 0.46
C GLY A 44 -7.35 -15.45 1.15
N LEU A 45 -7.55 -14.25 0.60
CA LEU A 45 -7.25 -12.99 1.29
C LEU A 45 -8.01 -12.94 2.63
N LYS A 46 -7.28 -12.80 3.73
CA LYS A 46 -7.83 -12.74 5.09
C LYS A 46 -7.96 -11.30 5.58
N TYR A 47 -6.98 -10.45 5.27
CA TYR A 47 -6.98 -9.05 5.68
C TYR A 47 -6.64 -8.14 4.50
N LYS A 48 -7.52 -7.18 4.21
CA LYS A 48 -7.25 -6.09 3.28
C LYS A 48 -6.16 -5.16 3.83
N PRO A 49 -5.33 -4.52 2.97
CA PRO A 49 -4.42 -3.47 3.41
C PRO A 49 -5.22 -2.32 4.04
N VAL A 50 -4.85 -1.91 5.26
CA VAL A 50 -5.57 -0.81 5.92
C VAL A 50 -5.27 0.54 5.29
N CYS A 51 -4.09 0.67 4.69
CA CYS A 51 -3.68 1.88 3.98
C CYS A 51 -2.63 1.59 2.90
N ASN A 52 -2.54 2.52 1.95
CA ASN A 52 -1.43 2.63 1.01
C ASN A 52 -0.74 3.99 1.23
N GLN A 53 0.50 3.96 1.71
CA GLN A 53 1.30 5.17 1.89
C GLN A 53 2.04 5.52 0.60
N VAL A 54 1.80 6.70 0.03
CA VAL A 54 2.39 7.15 -1.25
C VAL A 54 2.80 8.62 -1.21
N GLU A 55 3.70 9.02 -2.10
CA GLU A 55 4.02 10.42 -2.30
C GLU A 55 2.76 11.13 -2.79
N CYS A 56 2.31 12.16 -2.07
CA CYS A 56 1.14 12.91 -2.49
C CYS A 56 1.21 14.35 -1.97
N HIS A 57 1.12 15.29 -2.90
CA HIS A 57 1.26 16.73 -2.68
C HIS A 57 0.56 17.51 -3.83
N PRO A 58 0.45 18.86 -3.78
CA PRO A 58 -0.30 19.61 -4.81
C PRO A 58 0.13 19.33 -6.27
N TYR A 59 1.43 19.11 -6.50
CA TYR A 59 1.96 18.73 -7.83
C TYR A 59 1.76 17.25 -8.21
N LEU A 60 1.42 16.37 -7.26
CA LEU A 60 1.22 14.94 -7.47
C LEU A 60 0.09 14.44 -6.55
N ASN A 61 -1.16 14.66 -6.95
CA ASN A 61 -2.32 14.45 -6.07
C ASN A 61 -2.89 13.02 -6.05
N HIS A 62 -2.47 12.17 -7.00
CA HIS A 62 -2.93 10.77 -7.11
C HIS A 62 -4.46 10.56 -7.13
N SER A 63 -5.26 11.49 -7.69
CA SER A 63 -6.74 11.42 -7.70
C SER A 63 -7.34 10.04 -8.04
N LYS A 64 -6.91 9.41 -9.13
CA LYS A 64 -7.39 8.07 -9.54
C LYS A 64 -7.06 6.98 -8.51
N LEU A 65 -5.86 7.02 -7.93
CA LEU A 65 -5.44 6.06 -6.91
C LEU A 65 -6.20 6.32 -5.60
N LEU A 66 -6.45 7.59 -5.26
CA LEU A 66 -7.28 7.96 -4.11
C LEU A 66 -8.70 7.42 -4.25
N ASP A 67 -9.32 7.56 -5.42
CA ASP A 67 -10.67 7.05 -5.67
C ASP A 67 -10.72 5.52 -5.59
N PHE A 68 -9.71 4.83 -6.13
CA PHE A 68 -9.58 3.38 -5.99
C PHE A 68 -9.42 2.94 -4.53
N CYS A 69 -8.55 3.61 -3.77
CA CYS A 69 -8.36 3.32 -2.35
C CYS A 69 -9.67 3.52 -1.58
N LYS A 70 -10.40 4.62 -1.84
CA LYS A 70 -11.72 4.90 -1.23
C LYS A 70 -12.75 3.82 -1.54
N SER A 71 -12.82 3.33 -2.79
CA SER A 71 -13.80 2.31 -3.17
C SER A 71 -13.54 0.92 -2.56
N HIS A 72 -12.36 0.70 -1.98
CA HIS A 72 -11.96 -0.56 -1.35
C HIS A 72 -11.76 -0.45 0.18
N ASP A 73 -12.16 0.67 0.80
CA ASP A 73 -11.95 0.98 2.21
C ASP A 73 -10.45 1.01 2.62
N ILE A 74 -9.58 1.44 1.71
CA ILE A 74 -8.14 1.60 1.93
C ILE A 74 -7.86 3.09 2.16
N VAL A 75 -7.20 3.43 3.26
CA VAL A 75 -6.77 4.82 3.49
C VAL A 75 -5.55 5.14 2.63
N LEU A 76 -5.58 6.24 1.88
CA LEU A 76 -4.37 6.77 1.23
C LEU A 76 -3.63 7.67 2.22
N LEU A 77 -2.42 7.28 2.62
CA LEU A 77 -1.56 8.08 3.50
C LEU A 77 -0.54 8.84 2.67
N ALA A 78 -0.58 10.16 2.70
CA ALA A 78 0.35 10.98 1.95
C ALA A 78 1.68 11.15 2.72
N HIS A 79 2.81 10.90 2.04
CA HIS A 79 4.12 11.41 2.46
C HIS A 79 4.60 12.48 1.47
N GLY A 80 5.56 13.31 1.89
CA GLY A 80 6.05 14.41 1.05
C GLY A 80 4.99 15.50 0.81
N VAL A 81 4.04 15.67 1.74
CA VAL A 81 2.85 16.55 1.58
C VAL A 81 3.18 18.01 1.29
N LEU A 82 4.37 18.49 1.68
CA LEU A 82 4.88 19.84 1.42
C LEU A 82 5.97 19.86 0.32
N GLY A 83 6.07 18.79 -0.46
CA GLY A 83 7.25 18.49 -1.28
C GLY A 83 8.30 17.71 -0.48
N SER A 84 9.21 17.04 -1.18
CA SER A 84 10.39 16.42 -0.57
C SER A 84 11.40 17.49 -0.18
N GLN A 85 12.16 17.26 0.89
CA GLN A 85 13.35 18.08 1.14
C GLN A 85 14.27 17.88 -0.05
N GLY A 86 14.50 18.94 -0.84
CA GLY A 86 15.47 18.89 -1.93
C GLY A 86 16.78 18.32 -1.41
N VAL A 87 17.40 17.41 -2.17
CA VAL A 87 18.71 16.86 -1.83
C VAL A 87 19.65 18.05 -1.67
N LYS A 88 20.18 18.26 -0.46
CA LYS A 88 21.27 19.21 -0.26
C LYS A 88 22.50 18.57 -0.93
N GLU A 89 23.00 19.22 -1.97
CA GLU A 89 24.29 18.90 -2.59
C GLU A 89 25.44 18.96 -1.58
#